data_AF-A0AA42KJN3-F1
#
_entry.id   AF-A0AA42KJN3-F1
#
_cell.length_a   1.000
_cell.length_b   1.000
_cell.length_c   1.000
_cell.angle_alpha   90.00
_cell.angle_beta   90.00
_cell.angle_gamma   90.00
#
_symmetry.space_group_name_H-M   'P 1'
#
loop_
_entity.id
_entity.type
_entity.pdbx_description
1 polymer ?
#
loop_
_entity_poly.entity_id
_entity_poly.type
_entity_poly.pdbx_seq_one_letter_code
_entity_poly.pdbx_strand_id
1 'polypeptide(L)'
;MKKLPSISETDLARFAVLPIDRQVGLLKGYRVFSGRVPTYKALRATTPDILNIGHDLFGEPKPTDIRAITRLIIKRVHTPRELRMNVRTARALYTLAQNHGLTSRKEFFPPFVIRAGIEVSYSLPLISNLHSEPFTFFIDPRNQHRLDETARRFVFSMMHERTRELDPDFQSLNLGIIQFNNSFTTRTAQLYSDKGLSLFSMDELRSMINTTYNLWEEIWNERQYKGPPASTGTHGLF
;
A
#
# COMPACT_ATOMS: atom_id res chain seq x y z
N MET A 1 26.16 -3.37 -13.01
CA MET A 1 25.39 -2.38 -12.22
C MET A 1 24.35 -3.13 -11.41
N LYS A 2 24.20 -2.91 -10.09
CA LYS A 2 23.17 -3.59 -9.30
C LYS A 2 21.78 -3.04 -9.64
N LYS A 3 20.77 -3.91 -9.72
CA LYS A 3 19.37 -3.52 -10.00
C LYS A 3 18.90 -2.43 -9.03
N LEU A 4 18.26 -1.38 -9.55
CA LEU A 4 17.61 -0.35 -8.75
C LEU A 4 16.43 -0.98 -7.97
N PRO A 5 16.42 -0.92 -6.63
CA PRO A 5 15.32 -1.46 -5.85
C PRO A 5 14.08 -0.58 -5.93
N SER A 6 12.89 -1.18 -5.89
CA SER A 6 11.63 -0.46 -5.90
C SER A 6 11.39 0.29 -4.58
N ILE A 7 10.73 1.45 -4.71
CA ILE A 7 10.17 2.18 -3.57
C ILE A 7 8.77 1.61 -3.34
N SER A 8 8.41 1.33 -2.08
CA SER A 8 7.05 0.83 -1.79
C SER A 8 5.99 1.88 -2.17
N GLU A 9 4.79 1.44 -2.53
CA GLU A 9 3.72 2.29 -3.07
C GLU A 9 3.36 3.44 -2.13
N THR A 10 3.26 3.16 -0.82
CA THR A 10 2.99 4.19 0.21
C THR A 10 4.14 5.19 0.33
N ASP A 11 5.39 4.76 0.21
CA ASP A 11 6.54 5.68 0.28
C ASP A 11 6.65 6.49 -1.00
N LEU A 12 6.44 5.89 -2.16
CA LEU A 12 6.43 6.58 -3.44
C LEU A 12 5.38 7.69 -3.44
N ALA A 13 4.14 7.39 -3.03
CA ALA A 13 3.07 8.39 -2.94
C ALA A 13 3.41 9.54 -1.98
N ARG A 14 4.14 9.27 -0.89
CA ARG A 14 4.57 10.29 0.07
C ARG A 14 5.75 11.11 -0.40
N PHE A 15 6.65 10.53 -1.17
CA PHE A 15 7.84 11.22 -1.65
C PHE A 15 7.49 12.06 -2.89
N ALA A 16 6.75 11.48 -3.83
CA ALA A 16 6.50 12.06 -5.14
C ALA A 16 5.77 13.41 -5.10
N VAL A 17 4.99 13.67 -4.05
CA VAL A 17 4.24 14.92 -3.88
C VAL A 17 5.03 16.04 -3.18
N LEU A 18 6.25 15.78 -2.74
CA LEU A 18 7.05 16.75 -2.00
C LEU A 18 7.96 17.56 -2.93
N PRO A 19 8.37 18.78 -2.52
CA PRO A 19 9.47 19.50 -3.15
C PRO A 19 10.76 18.67 -3.21
N ILE A 20 11.57 18.89 -4.25
CA ILE A 20 12.76 18.08 -4.59
C ILE A 20 13.75 17.98 -3.40
N ASP A 21 14.01 19.09 -2.70
CA ASP A 21 14.90 19.13 -1.55
C ASP A 21 14.47 18.17 -0.42
N ARG A 22 13.15 18.11 -0.15
CA ARG A 22 12.58 17.18 0.83
C ARG A 22 12.59 15.74 0.34
N GLN A 23 12.37 15.51 -0.95
CA GLN A 23 12.49 14.17 -1.55
C GLN A 23 13.91 13.61 -1.34
N VAL A 24 14.92 14.40 -1.67
CA VAL A 24 16.34 14.01 -1.53
C VAL A 24 16.65 13.62 -0.08
N GLY A 25 16.20 14.41 0.90
CA GLY A 25 16.38 14.11 2.32
C GLY A 25 15.78 12.77 2.72
N LEU A 26 14.53 12.49 2.32
CA LEU A 26 13.84 11.24 2.63
C LEU A 26 14.46 10.04 1.92
N LEU A 27 14.82 10.17 0.64
CA LEU A 27 15.45 9.11 -0.15
C LEU A 27 16.84 8.75 0.37
N LYS A 28 17.63 9.74 0.82
CA LYS A 28 18.93 9.50 1.49
C LYS A 28 18.77 8.71 2.80
N GLY A 29 17.66 8.88 3.52
CA GLY A 29 17.32 8.07 4.71
C GLY A 29 16.60 6.75 4.40
N TYR A 30 16.04 6.60 3.20
CA TYR A 30 15.22 5.45 2.83
C TYR A 30 16.05 4.16 2.80
N ARG A 31 15.58 3.16 3.56
CA ARG A 31 16.19 1.83 3.63
C ARG A 31 15.33 0.86 2.83
N VAL A 32 15.94 0.27 1.82
CA VAL A 32 15.32 -0.82 1.05
C VAL A 32 15.07 -1.98 2.00
N PHE A 33 13.88 -2.55 1.89
CA PHE A 33 13.48 -3.64 2.75
C PHE A 33 14.43 -4.84 2.62
N SER A 34 15.08 -5.23 3.72
CA SER A 34 16.09 -6.30 3.76
C SER A 34 15.62 -7.58 4.45
N GLY A 35 14.31 -7.81 4.56
CA GLY A 35 13.73 -9.01 5.20
C GLY A 35 13.72 -8.97 6.74
N ARG A 36 14.46 -8.07 7.37
CA ARG A 36 14.60 -7.98 8.85
C ARG A 36 13.60 -7.04 9.54
N VAL A 37 12.77 -6.33 8.79
CA VAL A 37 11.81 -5.35 9.32
C VAL A 37 10.41 -5.97 9.32
N PRO A 38 9.57 -5.76 10.36
CA PRO A 38 8.19 -6.23 10.35
C PRO A 38 7.42 -5.73 9.13
N THR A 39 6.67 -6.60 8.45
CA THR A 39 5.89 -6.27 7.25
C THR A 39 4.40 -6.50 7.43
N TYR A 40 3.62 -5.94 6.52
CA TYR A 40 2.21 -6.27 6.36
C TYR A 40 1.96 -7.33 5.27
N LYS A 41 2.97 -8.16 4.94
CA LYS A 41 2.83 -9.18 3.89
C LYS A 41 1.77 -10.23 4.24
N ALA A 42 1.70 -10.65 5.50
CA ALA A 42 0.70 -11.60 5.97
C ALA A 42 -0.71 -11.02 5.89
N LEU A 43 -0.91 -9.76 6.30
CA LEU A 43 -2.17 -9.03 6.13
C LEU A 43 -2.60 -9.01 4.66
N ARG A 44 -1.72 -8.54 3.75
CA ARG A 44 -2.01 -8.44 2.31
C ARG A 44 -2.42 -9.79 1.72
N ALA A 45 -1.75 -10.87 2.12
CA ALA A 45 -2.06 -12.22 1.66
C ALA A 45 -3.44 -12.72 2.12
N THR A 46 -3.98 -12.19 3.23
CA THR A 46 -5.31 -12.52 3.76
C THR A 46 -6.38 -11.47 3.44
N THR A 47 -6.02 -10.36 2.79
CA THR A 47 -6.98 -9.31 2.40
C THR A 47 -8.15 -9.85 1.57
N PRO A 48 -7.95 -10.74 0.58
CA PRO A 48 -9.05 -11.38 -0.15
C PRO A 48 -10.09 -12.06 0.77
N ASP A 49 -9.61 -12.81 1.76
CA ASP A 49 -10.49 -13.53 2.70
C ASP A 49 -11.24 -12.56 3.62
N ILE A 50 -10.58 -11.48 4.04
CA ILE A 50 -11.17 -10.43 4.90
C ILE A 50 -12.27 -9.65 4.17
N LEU A 51 -12.07 -9.40 2.88
CA LEU A 51 -13.01 -8.64 2.04
C LEU A 51 -14.06 -9.52 1.36
N ASN A 52 -14.17 -10.79 1.77
CA ASN A 52 -15.17 -11.74 1.28
C ASN A 52 -15.19 -11.84 -0.25
N ILE A 53 -14.00 -12.00 -0.86
CA ILE A 53 -13.93 -12.28 -2.30
C ILE A 53 -14.67 -13.60 -2.58
N GLY A 54 -15.71 -13.50 -3.42
CA GLY A 54 -16.41 -14.65 -3.97
C GLY A 54 -15.54 -15.45 -4.92
N HIS A 55 -15.78 -16.76 -4.95
CA HIS A 55 -15.38 -17.59 -6.06
C HIS A 55 -16.50 -17.53 -7.09
N ASP A 56 -16.21 -17.04 -8.29
CA ASP A 56 -17.18 -16.75 -9.37
C ASP A 56 -18.09 -17.93 -9.77
N LEU A 57 -17.86 -19.13 -9.23
CA LEU A 57 -18.55 -20.35 -9.60
C LEU A 57 -19.62 -20.83 -8.60
N PHE A 58 -19.68 -20.34 -7.36
CA PHE A 58 -20.59 -20.89 -6.34
C PHE A 58 -21.11 -19.88 -5.31
N GLY A 59 -22.40 -19.55 -5.43
CA GLY A 59 -23.22 -18.95 -4.36
C GLY A 59 -22.75 -17.58 -3.85
N GLU A 60 -23.52 -17.02 -2.90
CA GLU A 60 -23.09 -15.81 -2.21
C GLU A 60 -21.86 -16.10 -1.33
N PRO A 61 -20.78 -15.31 -1.43
CA PRO A 61 -19.61 -15.48 -0.57
C PRO A 61 -19.99 -15.34 0.90
N LYS A 62 -19.80 -16.42 1.66
CA LYS A 62 -19.94 -16.37 3.11
C LYS A 62 -18.70 -15.72 3.73
N PRO A 63 -18.87 -14.82 4.72
CA PRO A 63 -17.73 -14.24 5.40
C PRO A 63 -16.80 -15.27 6.04
N THR A 64 -15.50 -15.08 5.86
CA THR A 64 -14.49 -15.96 6.48
C THR A 64 -14.36 -15.65 7.96
N ASP A 65 -14.48 -16.64 8.85
CA ASP A 65 -14.30 -16.44 10.30
C ASP A 65 -12.93 -15.78 10.62
N ILE A 66 -12.94 -14.72 11.42
CA ILE A 66 -11.74 -14.03 11.90
C ILE A 66 -10.72 -14.96 12.56
N ARG A 67 -11.14 -16.05 13.18
CA ARG A 67 -10.25 -17.10 13.73
C ARG A 67 -9.49 -17.83 12.63
N ALA A 68 -10.11 -18.07 11.47
CA ALA A 68 -9.44 -18.66 10.31
C ALA A 68 -8.42 -17.68 9.71
N ILE A 69 -8.80 -16.41 9.51
CA ILE A 69 -7.89 -15.35 9.05
C ILE A 69 -6.69 -15.22 10.00
N THR A 70 -6.93 -15.20 11.32
CA THR A 70 -5.86 -15.09 12.33
C THR A 70 -4.90 -16.28 12.24
N ARG A 71 -5.40 -17.51 12.07
CA ARG A 71 -4.55 -18.71 11.86
C ARG A 71 -3.70 -18.59 10.60
N LEU A 72 -4.24 -18.06 9.51
CA LEU A 72 -3.50 -17.82 8.26
C LEU A 72 -2.37 -16.79 8.44
N ILE A 73 -2.58 -15.76 9.25
CA ILE A 73 -1.55 -14.78 9.61
C ILE A 73 -0.47 -15.43 10.47
N ILE A 74 -0.84 -16.18 11.51
CA ILE A 74 0.11 -16.87 12.40
C ILE A 74 1.07 -17.76 11.61
N LYS A 75 0.58 -18.50 10.61
CA LYS A 75 1.41 -19.36 9.76
C LYS A 75 2.45 -18.61 8.92
N ARG A 76 2.28 -17.31 8.69
CA ARG A 76 3.11 -16.50 7.78
C ARG A 76 4.07 -15.55 8.49
N VAL A 77 3.97 -15.44 9.81
CA VAL A 77 4.70 -14.44 10.60
C VAL A 77 5.62 -15.12 11.59
N HIS A 78 6.88 -14.68 11.66
CA HIS A 78 7.91 -15.30 12.48
C HIS A 78 8.32 -14.49 13.71
N THR A 79 7.80 -13.26 13.88
CA THR A 79 8.14 -12.42 15.04
C THR A 79 6.89 -12.00 15.82
N PRO A 80 6.93 -11.93 17.16
CA PRO A 80 5.79 -11.48 17.96
C PRO A 80 5.33 -10.06 17.62
N ARG A 81 6.28 -9.17 17.26
CA ARG A 81 5.97 -7.79 16.87
C ARG A 81 5.18 -7.74 15.57
N GLU A 82 5.64 -8.44 14.54
CA GLU A 82 4.95 -8.51 13.25
C GLU A 82 3.59 -9.20 13.39
N LEU A 83 3.47 -10.21 14.26
CA LEU A 83 2.21 -10.93 14.47
C LEU A 83 1.16 -9.99 15.08
N ARG A 84 1.51 -9.29 16.17
CA ARG A 84 0.63 -8.31 16.80
C ARG A 84 0.18 -7.24 15.81
N MET A 85 1.12 -6.75 15.00
CA MET A 85 0.86 -5.71 14.01
C MET A 85 -0.12 -6.19 12.92
N ASN A 86 0.11 -7.35 12.30
CA ASN A 86 -0.76 -7.89 11.26
C ASN A 86 -2.15 -8.26 11.80
N VAL A 87 -2.23 -8.97 12.93
CA VAL A 87 -3.51 -9.41 13.51
C VAL A 87 -4.38 -8.23 13.90
N ARG A 88 -3.81 -7.17 14.48
CA ARG A 88 -4.58 -5.97 14.86
C ARG A 88 -5.17 -5.26 13.65
N THR A 89 -4.36 -5.07 12.61
CA THR A 89 -4.82 -4.43 11.37
C THR A 89 -5.83 -5.31 10.63
N ALA A 90 -5.62 -6.62 10.61
CA ALA A 90 -6.58 -7.57 10.02
C ALA A 90 -7.93 -7.55 10.74
N ARG A 91 -7.95 -7.51 12.08
CA ARG A 91 -9.19 -7.38 12.87
C ARG A 91 -9.91 -6.06 12.57
N ALA A 92 -9.18 -4.95 12.50
CA ALA A 92 -9.77 -3.66 12.16
C ALA A 92 -10.40 -3.65 10.77
N LEU A 93 -9.70 -4.23 9.78
CA LEU A 93 -10.20 -4.36 8.41
C LEU A 93 -11.41 -5.30 8.35
N TYR A 94 -11.37 -6.40 9.09
CA TYR A 94 -12.49 -7.34 9.21
C TYR A 94 -13.72 -6.69 9.83
N THR A 95 -13.57 -5.94 10.92
CA THR A 95 -14.68 -5.18 11.52
C THR A 95 -15.29 -4.20 10.53
N LEU A 96 -14.48 -3.48 9.75
CA LEU A 96 -14.98 -2.61 8.69
C LEU A 96 -15.74 -3.42 7.63
N ALA A 97 -15.18 -4.54 7.16
CA ALA A 97 -15.86 -5.38 6.18
C ALA A 97 -17.21 -5.92 6.68
N GLN A 98 -17.29 -6.38 7.93
CA GLN A 98 -18.53 -6.88 8.52
C GLN A 98 -19.56 -5.79 8.76
N ASN A 99 -19.16 -4.66 9.35
CA ASN A 99 -20.08 -3.56 9.67
C ASN A 99 -20.75 -2.98 8.42
N HIS A 100 -20.06 -3.05 7.29
CA HIS A 100 -20.54 -2.52 6.02
C HIS A 100 -21.07 -3.60 5.06
N GLY A 101 -21.10 -4.87 5.49
CA GLY A 101 -21.57 -5.99 4.67
C GLY A 101 -20.79 -6.16 3.36
N LEU A 102 -19.48 -5.88 3.36
CA LEU A 102 -18.66 -5.91 2.15
C LEU A 102 -18.68 -7.30 1.52
N THR A 103 -19.01 -7.33 0.24
CA THR A 103 -18.84 -8.49 -0.64
C THR A 103 -17.97 -8.07 -1.80
N SER A 104 -17.05 -8.94 -2.24
CA SER A 104 -16.12 -8.58 -3.30
C SER A 104 -16.08 -9.64 -4.40
N ARG A 105 -15.75 -9.21 -5.61
CA ARG A 105 -15.35 -10.09 -6.70
C ARG A 105 -13.92 -9.76 -7.13
N LYS A 106 -13.22 -10.72 -7.71
CA LYS A 106 -11.90 -10.46 -8.30
C LYS A 106 -12.07 -9.57 -9.51
N GLU A 107 -11.16 -8.63 -9.65
CA GLU A 107 -11.08 -7.75 -10.82
C GLU A 107 -9.61 -7.44 -11.07
N PHE A 108 -9.17 -7.42 -12.32
CA PHE A 108 -7.77 -7.13 -12.61
C PHE A 108 -7.60 -5.67 -13.01
N PHE A 109 -6.86 -4.92 -12.19
CA PHE A 109 -6.40 -3.58 -12.55
C PHE A 109 -4.92 -3.62 -12.92
N PRO A 110 -4.54 -3.25 -14.14
CA PRO A 110 -3.16 -3.32 -14.58
C PRO A 110 -2.29 -2.30 -13.82
N PRO A 111 -1.09 -2.72 -13.35
CA PRO A 111 -0.20 -1.82 -12.64
C PRO A 111 0.28 -0.69 -13.54
N PHE A 112 0.78 0.38 -12.92
CA PHE A 112 1.50 1.43 -13.62
C PHE A 112 2.98 1.03 -13.74
N VAL A 113 3.45 0.85 -14.97
CA VAL A 113 4.84 0.52 -15.26
C VAL A 113 5.67 1.80 -15.26
N ILE A 114 6.64 1.88 -14.34
CA ILE A 114 7.52 3.04 -14.18
C ILE A 114 8.72 2.91 -15.12
N ARG A 115 9.35 1.74 -15.12
CA ARG A 115 10.46 1.35 -16.00
C ARG A 115 10.56 -0.17 -16.04
N ALA A 116 11.44 -0.71 -16.89
CA ALA A 116 11.64 -2.15 -17.01
C ALA A 116 11.87 -2.81 -15.64
N GLY A 117 10.94 -3.67 -15.22
CA GLY A 117 11.00 -4.41 -13.96
C GLY A 117 10.70 -3.61 -12.68
N ILE A 118 10.12 -2.39 -12.81
CA ILE A 118 9.59 -1.60 -11.70
C ILE A 118 8.18 -1.12 -12.05
N GLU A 119 7.22 -1.57 -11.28
CA GLU A 119 5.81 -1.22 -11.41
C GLU A 119 5.20 -0.98 -10.03
N VAL A 120 4.07 -0.28 -10.00
CA VAL A 120 3.30 -0.01 -8.77
C VAL A 120 1.82 -0.23 -9.03
N SER A 121 1.12 -0.74 -8.01
CA SER A 121 -0.34 -0.86 -8.04
C SER A 121 -0.96 -0.16 -6.83
N TYR A 122 -1.90 0.73 -7.12
CA TYR A 122 -2.64 1.50 -6.11
C TYR A 122 -4.08 1.03 -5.94
N SER A 123 -4.52 0.01 -6.69
CA SER A 123 -5.84 -0.62 -6.53
C SER A 123 -5.66 -2.08 -6.16
N LEU A 124 -6.41 -2.55 -5.16
CA LEU A 124 -6.54 -3.98 -4.92
C LEU A 124 -7.18 -4.64 -6.15
N PRO A 125 -6.80 -5.88 -6.50
CA PRO A 125 -7.35 -6.59 -7.65
C PRO A 125 -8.73 -7.18 -7.32
N LEU A 126 -9.66 -6.30 -6.98
CA LEU A 126 -11.03 -6.60 -6.60
C LEU A 126 -11.92 -5.37 -6.72
N ILE A 127 -13.22 -5.65 -6.89
CA ILE A 127 -14.30 -4.68 -6.69
C ILE A 127 -15.15 -5.16 -5.53
N SER A 128 -15.39 -4.29 -4.56
CA SER A 128 -16.26 -4.53 -3.42
C SER A 128 -17.55 -3.74 -3.55
N ASN A 129 -18.66 -4.32 -3.12
CA ASN A 129 -19.89 -3.59 -2.88
C ASN A 129 -19.86 -2.99 -1.47
N LEU A 130 -19.92 -1.67 -1.37
CA LEU A 130 -20.02 -0.91 -0.14
C LEU A 130 -21.25 0.00 -0.22
N HIS A 131 -22.26 -0.24 0.62
CA HIS A 131 -23.51 0.54 0.61
C HIS A 131 -24.21 0.57 -0.77
N SER A 132 -24.22 -0.56 -1.48
CA SER A 132 -24.77 -0.68 -2.85
C SER A 132 -24.00 0.10 -3.92
N GLU A 133 -22.84 0.67 -3.58
CA GLU A 133 -21.94 1.32 -4.52
C GLU A 133 -20.69 0.45 -4.76
N PRO A 134 -20.21 0.33 -6.01
CA PRO A 134 -18.98 -0.39 -6.30
C PRO A 134 -17.77 0.44 -5.88
N PHE A 135 -16.82 -0.20 -5.20
CA PHE A 135 -15.55 0.39 -4.75
C PHE A 135 -14.37 -0.49 -5.15
N THR A 136 -13.24 0.15 -5.47
CA THR A 136 -11.93 -0.48 -5.30
C THR A 136 -11.13 0.28 -4.25
N PHE A 137 -10.17 -0.40 -3.63
CA PHE A 137 -9.46 0.11 -2.47
C PHE A 137 -7.95 0.11 -2.63
N PHE A 138 -7.30 1.09 -2.02
CA PHE A 138 -5.91 0.99 -1.56
C PHE A 138 -5.90 0.79 -0.04
N ILE A 139 -4.98 -0.03 0.48
CA ILE A 139 -4.82 -0.21 1.93
C ILE A 139 -3.46 0.34 2.35
N ASP A 140 -3.45 1.37 3.19
CA ASP A 140 -2.26 1.85 3.91
C ASP A 140 -2.30 1.34 5.35
N PRO A 141 -1.66 0.21 5.66
CA PRO A 141 -1.72 -0.39 6.98
C PRO A 141 -0.81 0.30 8.00
N ARG A 142 -0.04 1.33 7.63
CA ARG A 142 1.03 1.86 8.48
C ARG A 142 0.48 2.65 9.69
N ASN A 143 1.28 2.71 10.76
CA ASN A 143 0.97 3.50 11.96
C ASN A 143 1.69 4.86 11.94
N GLN A 144 2.90 4.86 11.39
CA GLN A 144 3.76 6.01 11.21
C GLN A 144 4.02 6.18 9.73
N HIS A 145 4.32 7.41 9.31
CA HIS A 145 4.65 7.68 7.92
C HIS A 145 3.54 7.20 6.95
N ARG A 146 2.28 7.39 7.40
CA ARG A 146 1.05 7.11 6.63
C ARG A 146 0.83 8.16 5.55
N LEU A 147 -0.05 7.89 4.60
CA LEU A 147 -0.50 8.89 3.63
C LEU A 147 -1.15 10.07 4.36
N ASP A 148 -0.68 11.28 4.08
CA ASP A 148 -1.39 12.52 4.38
C ASP A 148 -2.39 12.85 3.26
N GLU A 149 -2.99 14.03 3.30
CA GLU A 149 -3.99 14.44 2.31
C GLU A 149 -3.44 14.51 0.89
N THR A 150 -2.27 15.11 0.71
CA THR A 150 -1.64 15.24 -0.61
C THR A 150 -1.19 13.89 -1.15
N ALA A 151 -0.62 13.03 -0.29
CA ALA A 151 -0.25 11.68 -0.69
C ALA A 151 -1.48 10.80 -0.98
N ARG A 152 -2.61 10.99 -0.27
CA ARG A 152 -3.90 10.35 -0.61
C ARG A 152 -4.40 10.82 -1.96
N ARG A 153 -4.35 12.13 -2.26
CA ARG A 153 -4.70 12.68 -3.58
C ARG A 153 -3.89 12.02 -4.68
N PHE A 154 -2.56 11.87 -4.51
CA PHE A 154 -1.71 11.14 -5.45
C PHE A 154 -2.19 9.69 -5.67
N VAL A 155 -2.47 8.96 -4.59
CA VAL A 155 -2.98 7.58 -4.69
C VAL A 155 -4.32 7.53 -5.42
N PHE A 156 -5.27 8.42 -5.11
CA PHE A 156 -6.55 8.48 -5.81
C PHE A 156 -6.38 8.80 -7.30
N SER A 157 -5.48 9.71 -7.65
CA SER A 157 -5.16 10.01 -9.04
C SER A 157 -4.57 8.81 -9.77
N MET A 158 -3.63 8.08 -9.15
CA MET A 158 -3.12 6.83 -9.73
C MET A 158 -4.21 5.77 -9.87
N MET A 159 -5.11 5.64 -8.91
CA MET A 159 -6.23 4.71 -9.01
C MET A 159 -7.15 5.10 -10.17
N HIS A 160 -7.56 6.37 -10.27
CA HIS A 160 -8.40 6.90 -11.35
C HIS A 160 -7.83 6.62 -12.75
N GLU A 161 -6.56 6.93 -12.96
CA GLU A 161 -5.86 6.74 -14.24
C GLU A 161 -5.66 5.25 -14.62
N ARG A 162 -5.67 4.36 -13.63
CA ARG A 162 -5.50 2.91 -13.83
C ARG A 162 -6.79 2.12 -13.76
N THR A 163 -7.92 2.77 -13.49
CA THR A 163 -9.25 2.16 -13.46
C THR A 163 -10.21 2.93 -14.37
N ARG A 164 -10.75 4.06 -13.89
CA ARG A 164 -11.80 4.85 -14.55
C ARG A 164 -11.42 5.37 -15.94
N GLU A 165 -10.21 5.93 -16.09
CA GLU A 165 -9.76 6.49 -17.38
C GLU A 165 -9.34 5.39 -18.36
N LEU A 166 -8.87 4.26 -17.83
CA LEU A 166 -8.37 3.17 -18.66
C LEU A 166 -9.52 2.34 -19.26
N ASP A 167 -10.62 2.22 -18.53
CA ASP A 167 -11.76 1.39 -18.91
C ASP A 167 -13.09 2.12 -18.58
N PRO A 168 -13.88 2.50 -19.61
CA PRO A 168 -15.16 3.15 -19.44
C PRO A 168 -16.15 2.39 -18.55
N ASP A 169 -16.07 1.06 -18.47
CA ASP A 169 -16.96 0.25 -17.62
C ASP A 169 -16.77 0.57 -16.12
N PHE A 170 -15.60 1.11 -15.75
CA PHE A 170 -15.28 1.50 -14.39
C PHE A 170 -15.43 3.00 -14.14
N GLN A 171 -15.96 3.80 -15.06
CA GLN A 171 -16.04 5.26 -14.89
C GLN A 171 -16.78 5.69 -13.61
N SER A 172 -17.79 4.91 -13.20
CA SER A 172 -18.58 5.15 -11.98
C SER A 172 -18.04 4.46 -10.72
N LEU A 173 -16.92 3.73 -10.82
CA LEU A 173 -16.32 2.99 -9.71
C LEU A 173 -15.83 3.97 -8.64
N ASN A 174 -16.25 3.81 -7.39
CA ASN A 174 -15.75 4.66 -6.30
C ASN A 174 -14.33 4.23 -5.90
N LEU A 175 -13.50 5.20 -5.51
CA LEU A 175 -12.14 4.96 -5.07
C LEU A 175 -12.06 5.15 -3.57
N GLY A 176 -11.50 4.17 -2.87
CA GLY A 176 -11.33 4.22 -1.43
C GLY A 176 -9.89 4.03 -0.99
N ILE A 177 -9.45 4.79 0.00
CA ILE A 177 -8.21 4.52 0.73
C ILE A 177 -8.58 4.12 2.15
N ILE A 178 -8.19 2.92 2.56
CA ILE A 178 -8.36 2.43 3.93
C ILE A 178 -7.07 2.68 4.69
N GLN A 179 -7.13 3.59 5.67
CA GLN A 179 -6.07 3.78 6.66
C GLN A 179 -6.55 3.32 8.03
N PHE A 180 -5.64 3.25 8.98
CA PHE A 180 -5.96 2.79 10.33
C PHE A 180 -5.47 3.81 11.36
N ASN A 181 -6.25 4.03 12.42
CA ASN A 181 -5.83 4.90 13.50
C ASN A 181 -4.50 4.43 14.14
N ASN A 182 -3.82 5.36 14.81
CA ASN A 182 -2.56 5.10 15.49
C ASN A 182 -2.81 4.65 16.94
N SER A 183 -3.55 3.56 17.10
CA SER A 183 -3.81 2.97 18.41
C SER A 183 -2.97 1.70 18.62
N PHE A 184 -2.36 1.61 19.81
CA PHE A 184 -1.57 0.46 20.22
C PHE A 184 -2.41 -0.69 20.80
N THR A 185 -3.69 -0.46 21.11
CA THR A 185 -4.58 -1.45 21.73
C THR A 185 -5.59 -1.99 20.71
N THR A 186 -6.40 -1.10 20.13
CA THR A 186 -7.46 -1.41 19.17
C THR A 186 -7.34 -0.51 17.95
N ARG A 187 -7.07 -1.12 16.79
CA ARG A 187 -7.06 -0.36 15.53
C ARG A 187 -8.47 -0.22 14.98
N THR A 188 -8.77 0.95 14.45
CA THR A 188 -10.01 1.23 13.72
C THR A 188 -9.62 1.60 12.29
N ALA A 189 -10.28 0.96 11.32
CA ALA A 189 -10.13 1.29 9.92
C ALA A 189 -10.96 2.54 9.60
N GLN A 190 -10.38 3.43 8.80
CA GLN A 190 -10.99 4.66 8.32
C GLN A 190 -10.94 4.65 6.81
N LEU A 191 -12.10 4.83 6.19
CA LEU A 191 -12.23 4.97 4.75
C LEU A 191 -12.16 6.44 4.37
N TYR A 192 -11.28 6.76 3.42
CA TYR A 192 -11.26 8.03 2.71
C TYR A 192 -11.75 7.80 1.28
N SER A 193 -12.50 8.76 0.72
CA SER A 193 -12.93 8.75 -0.68
C SER A 193 -12.28 9.88 -1.46
N ASP A 194 -12.33 9.78 -2.78
CA ASP A 194 -11.87 10.80 -3.71
C ASP A 194 -12.91 11.90 -3.99
N LYS A 195 -14.09 11.82 -3.36
CA LYS A 195 -15.21 12.76 -3.58
C LYS A 195 -14.77 14.19 -3.23
N GLY A 196 -14.92 15.10 -4.19
CA GLY A 196 -14.58 16.53 -4.03
C GLY A 196 -13.09 16.86 -4.23
N LEU A 197 -12.25 15.89 -4.60
CA LEU A 197 -10.84 16.15 -4.89
C LEU A 197 -10.63 16.49 -6.37
N SER A 198 -9.86 17.54 -6.65
CA SER A 198 -9.24 17.71 -7.96
C SER A 198 -8.08 16.71 -8.07
N LEU A 199 -8.16 15.74 -8.97
CA LEU A 199 -7.10 14.74 -9.14
C LEU A 199 -5.96 15.29 -10.00
N PHE A 200 -4.73 14.81 -9.78
CA PHE A 200 -3.62 15.03 -10.70
C PHE A 200 -3.87 14.27 -12.01
N SER A 201 -3.49 14.88 -13.11
CA SER A 201 -3.48 14.26 -14.43
C SER A 201 -2.37 13.21 -14.56
N MET A 202 -2.50 12.30 -15.53
CA MET A 202 -1.47 11.32 -15.86
C MET A 202 -0.08 11.93 -16.09
N ASP A 203 0.01 13.10 -16.74
CA ASP A 203 1.29 13.75 -17.01
C ASP A 203 1.94 14.31 -15.74
N GLU A 204 1.15 14.90 -14.83
CA GLU A 204 1.63 15.31 -13.52
C GLU A 204 2.14 14.10 -12.72
N LEU A 205 1.38 12.99 -12.70
CA LEU A 205 1.77 11.76 -12.00
C LEU A 205 3.06 11.19 -12.56
N ARG A 206 3.20 11.11 -13.89
CA ARG A 206 4.42 10.66 -14.57
C ARG A 206 5.60 11.54 -14.19
N SER A 207 5.44 12.86 -14.20
CA SER A 207 6.49 13.81 -13.83
C SER A 207 6.93 13.60 -12.38
N MET A 208 6.00 13.48 -11.43
CA MET A 208 6.28 13.26 -10.02
C MET A 208 7.01 11.93 -9.77
N ILE A 209 6.56 10.85 -10.41
CA ILE A 209 7.17 9.52 -10.29
C ILE A 209 8.57 9.51 -10.90
N ASN A 210 8.74 10.05 -12.11
CA ASN A 210 10.03 10.07 -12.81
C ASN A 210 11.05 10.90 -12.03
N THR A 211 10.64 12.07 -11.52
CA THR A 211 11.50 12.90 -10.65
C THR A 211 11.97 12.09 -9.44
N THR A 212 11.06 11.43 -8.73
CA THR A 212 11.40 10.61 -7.56
C THR A 212 12.37 9.48 -7.88
N TYR A 213 12.12 8.74 -8.98
CA TYR A 213 12.95 7.59 -9.35
C TYR A 213 14.32 7.99 -9.92
N ASN A 214 14.42 9.14 -10.60
CA ASN A 214 15.71 9.66 -11.05
C ASN A 214 16.59 10.04 -9.85
N LEU A 215 16.04 10.76 -8.87
CA LEU A 215 16.73 11.05 -7.61
C LEU A 215 17.12 9.77 -6.86
N TRP A 216 16.24 8.77 -6.87
CA TRP A 216 16.52 7.49 -6.20
C TRP A 216 17.65 6.72 -6.88
N GLU A 217 17.71 6.74 -8.21
CA GLU A 217 18.78 6.12 -8.98
C GLU A 217 20.14 6.76 -8.70
N GLU A 218 20.21 8.09 -8.68
CA GLU A 218 21.41 8.84 -8.31
C GLU A 218 21.90 8.45 -6.90
N ILE A 219 21.02 8.54 -5.90
CA ILE A 219 21.35 8.20 -4.51
C ILE A 219 21.77 6.72 -4.38
N TRP A 220 21.09 5.81 -5.08
CA TRP A 220 21.43 4.39 -5.03
C TRP A 220 22.80 4.11 -5.64
N ASN A 221 23.12 4.74 -6.77
CA ASN A 221 24.43 4.62 -7.41
C ASN A 221 25.55 5.16 -6.53
N GLU A 222 25.34 6.32 -5.86
CA GLU A 222 26.28 6.84 -4.87
C GLU A 222 26.52 5.86 -3.72
N ARG A 223 25.47 5.21 -3.20
CA ARG A 223 25.58 4.21 -2.13
C ARG A 223 26.36 2.98 -2.56
N GLN A 224 26.24 2.56 -3.82
CA GLN A 224 27.02 1.42 -4.33
C GLN A 224 28.49 1.80 -4.53
N TYR A 225 28.78 3.03 -4.95
CA TYR A 225 30.15 3.50 -5.15
C TYR A 225 30.92 3.70 -3.84
N LYS A 226 30.27 4.26 -2.81
CA LYS A 226 30.90 4.55 -1.51
C LYS A 226 31.08 3.33 -0.59
N GLY A 227 30.61 2.14 -1.00
CA GLY A 227 30.58 0.94 -0.15
C GLY A 227 29.60 1.08 1.03
N PRO A 228 29.25 -0.02 1.74
CA PRO A 228 28.49 0.11 2.98
C PRO A 228 29.29 0.97 3.98
N PRO A 229 28.63 1.89 4.73
CA PRO A 229 29.33 2.65 5.75
C PRO A 229 30.02 1.67 6.70
N ALA A 230 31.32 1.89 6.94
CA ALA A 230 32.09 1.09 7.88
C ALA A 230 31.31 0.98 9.19
N SER A 231 31.04 -0.24 9.63
CA SER A 231 30.56 -0.45 10.99
C SER A 231 31.65 0.09 11.92
N THR A 232 31.42 1.24 12.52
CA THR A 232 32.14 1.64 13.73
C THR A 232 31.67 0.70 14.82
N GLY A 233 32.24 -0.52 14.81
CA GLY A 233 32.26 -1.39 15.96
C GLY A 233 33.09 -0.67 17.00
N THR A 234 32.43 0.03 17.92
CA THR A 234 33.04 0.41 19.18
C THR A 234 33.31 -0.91 19.91
N HIS A 235 34.50 -1.45 19.67
CA HIS A 235 35.09 -2.44 20.55
C HIS A 235 35.04 -1.85 21.96
N GLY A 236 34.38 -2.57 22.88
CA GLY A 236 34.49 -2.28 24.29
C GLY A 236 35.97 -2.23 24.67
N LEU A 237 36.38 -1.08 25.16
CA LEU A 237 37.54 -0.95 26.01
C LEU A 237 37.02 -0.34 27.32
N PHE A 238 37.24 -1.12 28.38
CA PHE A 238 36.94 -0.91 29.80
C PHE A 238 35.52 -1.26 30.25
#